data_AF-A0A0M8ZTP7-F1
#
_entry.id   AF-A0A0M8ZTP7-F1
#
_cell.length_a   1.000
_cell.length_b   1.000
_cell.length_c   1.000
_cell.angle_alpha   90.00
_cell.angle_beta   90.00
_cell.angle_gamma   90.00
#
_symmetry.space_group_name_H-M   'P 1'
#
loop_
_entity.id
_entity.type
_entity.pdbx_description
1 polymer ?
#
loop_
_entity_poly.entity_id
_entity_poly.type
_entity_poly.pdbx_seq_one_letter_code
_entity_poly.pdbx_strand_id
1 'polypeptide(L)' 'MSTVTSLFGLAPTDYHLFCSLQNFLNGKTFNSEKQVNRAVENFFQSEPITFYKEGIDKLPGR' A
#
# COMPACT_ATOMS: atom_id res chain seq x y z
N MET A 1 -19.46 23.89 -10.93
CA MET A 1 -19.59 22.71 -10.05
C MET A 1 -18.54 21.72 -10.49
N SER A 2 -17.31 21.92 -10.04
CA SER A 2 -16.15 21.17 -10.53
C SER A 2 -16.06 19.84 -9.80
N THR A 3 -16.15 18.76 -10.57
CA THR A 3 -15.94 17.39 -10.13
C THR A 3 -14.51 17.26 -9.58
N VAL A 4 -14.40 16.85 -8.32
CA VAL A 4 -13.16 16.34 -7.72
C VAL A 4 -12.85 15.00 -8.38
N THR A 5 -12.25 15.06 -9.57
CA THR A 5 -11.70 13.89 -10.24
C THR A 5 -10.46 13.49 -9.47
N SER A 6 -10.67 12.59 -8.52
CA SER A 6 -9.73 11.66 -7.90
C SER A 6 -8.23 11.93 -8.12
N LEU A 7 -7.57 12.41 -7.07
CA LEU A 7 -6.12 12.59 -6.95
C LEU A 7 -5.34 11.25 -6.84
N PHE A 8 -5.96 10.10 -7.14
CA PHE A 8 -5.45 8.74 -6.88
C PHE A 8 -4.30 8.28 -7.79
N GLY A 9 -3.89 9.08 -8.79
CA GLY A 9 -2.86 8.70 -9.77
C GLY A 9 -1.46 9.29 -9.52
N LEU A 10 -1.32 10.20 -8.56
CA LEU A 10 -0.09 10.99 -8.35
C LEU A 10 0.67 10.63 -7.08
N ALA A 11 0.11 9.80 -6.21
CA ALA A 11 0.81 9.32 -5.02
C ALA A 11 1.36 7.89 -5.27
N PRO A 12 2.68 7.69 -5.20
CA PRO A 12 3.34 6.41 -5.40
C PRO A 12 2.96 5.43 -4.29
N THR A 13 2.57 5.95 -3.12
CA THR A 13 2.05 5.22 -1.98
C THR A 13 0.79 4.44 -2.36
N ASP A 14 -0.08 5.04 -3.17
CA ASP A 14 -1.34 4.44 -3.61
C ASP A 14 -1.13 3.29 -4.61
N TYR A 15 -0.07 3.33 -5.44
CA TYR A 15 0.19 2.27 -6.41
C TYR A 15 1.21 1.22 -5.97
N HIS A 16 2.19 1.56 -5.14
CA HIS A 16 3.25 0.62 -4.75
C HIS A 16 2.93 -0.09 -3.43
N LEU A 17 2.69 0.68 -2.37
CA LEU A 17 2.48 0.12 -1.03
C LEU A 17 1.12 -0.58 -0.93
N PHE A 18 0.05 0.11 -1.31
CA PHE A 18 -1.31 -0.44 -1.20
C PHE A 18 -1.58 -1.57 -2.20
N CYS A 19 -0.96 -1.56 -3.38
CA CYS A 19 -1.06 -2.67 -4.33
C CYS A 19 -0.37 -3.94 -3.78
N SER A 20 0.85 -3.81 -3.26
CA SER A 20 1.55 -4.93 -2.61
C SER A 20 0.82 -5.43 -1.38
N LEU A 21 0.30 -4.53 -0.54
CA LEU A 21 -0.52 -4.90 0.61
C LEU A 21 -1.81 -5.61 0.19
N GLN A 22 -2.49 -5.12 -0.85
CA GLN A 22 -3.69 -5.75 -1.38
C GLN A 22 -3.39 -7.16 -1.91
N ASN A 23 -2.29 -7.34 -2.65
CA ASN A 23 -1.84 -8.65 -3.10
C ASN A 23 -1.53 -9.59 -1.91
N PHE A 24 -0.87 -9.07 -0.87
CA PHE A 24 -0.57 -9.84 0.34
C PHE A 24 -1.84 -10.25 1.11
N LEU A 25 -2.87 -9.40 1.11
CA LEU A 25 -4.15 -9.67 1.78
C LEU A 25 -5.13 -10.47 0.91
N ASN A 26 -4.87 -10.58 -0.39
CA ASN A 26 -5.77 -11.25 -1.31
C ASN A 26 -5.97 -12.73 -0.93
N GLY A 27 -7.24 -13.17 -0.90
CA GLY A 27 -7.62 -14.52 -0.49
C GLY A 27 -7.54 -14.80 1.02
N LYS A 28 -7.15 -13.83 1.86
CA LYS A 28 -7.16 -13.99 3.33
C LYS A 28 -8.50 -13.56 3.91
N THR A 29 -9.07 -14.39 4.78
CA THR A 29 -10.24 -14.05 5.59
C THR A 29 -9.83 -13.86 7.05
N PHE A 30 -10.23 -12.75 7.65
CA PHE A 30 -9.92 -12.44 9.05
C PHE A 30 -11.19 -12.48 9.88
N ASN A 31 -11.11 -13.11 11.06
CA ASN A 31 -12.26 -13.25 11.96
C ASN A 31 -12.28 -12.19 13.08
N SER A 32 -11.30 -11.29 13.10
CA SER A 32 -11.21 -10.20 14.07
C SER A 32 -10.27 -9.10 13.60
N GLU A 33 -10.49 -7.88 14.09
CA GLU A 33 -9.60 -6.74 13.88
C GLU A 33 -8.16 -7.04 14.35
N LYS A 34 -7.99 -7.75 15.46
CA LYS A 34 -6.65 -8.15 15.96
C LYS A 34 -5.87 -8.98 14.95
N GLN A 35 -6.54 -9.84 14.17
CA GLN A 35 -5.87 -10.62 13.12
C GLN A 35 -5.49 -9.75 11.93
N VAL A 36 -6.34 -8.78 11.57
CA VAL A 36 -6.04 -7.78 10.53
C VAL A 36 -4.80 -6.97 10.93
N ASN A 37 -4.79 -6.41 12.14
CA ASN A 37 -3.68 -5.60 12.64
C ASN A 37 -2.35 -6.37 12.62
N ARG A 38 -2.36 -7.64 13.07
CA ARG A 38 -1.16 -8.50 12.99
C ARG A 38 -0.74 -8.80 11.56
N ALA A 39 -1.68 -9.04 10.64
CA ALA A 39 -1.34 -9.31 9.25
C ALA A 39 -0.69 -8.10 8.58
N VAL A 40 -1.22 -6.90 8.86
CA VAL A 40 -0.66 -5.64 8.37
C VAL A 40 0.72 -5.39 8.99
N GLU A 41 0.89 -5.57 10.29
CA GLU A 41 2.18 -5.44 10.97
C GLU A 41 3.23 -6.40 10.41
N ASN A 42 2.86 -7.67 10.21
CA ASN A 42 3.73 -8.68 9.61
C ASN A 42 4.15 -8.30 8.19
N PHE A 43 3.25 -7.72 7.39
CA PHE A 43 3.58 -7.25 6.04
C PHE A 43 4.68 -6.18 6.10
N PHE A 44 4.51 -5.13 6.90
CA PHE A 44 5.51 -4.06 7.03
C PHE A 44 6.85 -4.54 7.58
N GLN A 45 6.85 -5.55 8.47
CA GLN A 45 8.06 -6.18 8.98
C GLN A 45 8.75 -7.11 7.97
N SER A 46 8.00 -7.65 7.01
CA SER A 46 8.52 -8.58 5.99
C SER A 46 9.16 -7.87 4.79
N GLU A 47 8.73 -6.64 4.50
CA GLU A 47 9.24 -5.87 3.36
C GLU A 47 10.62 -5.26 3.65
N PRO A 48 11.60 -5.39 2.74
CA PRO A 48 12.93 -4.81 2.92
C PRO A 48 12.90 -3.28 2.80
N ILE A 49 13.87 -2.59 3.40
CA ILE A 49 13.99 -1.12 3.32
C ILE A 49 14.03 -0.62 1.86
N THR A 50 14.60 -1.42 0.94
CA THR A 50 14.67 -1.11 -0.49
C THR A 50 13.30 -1.02 -1.15
N PHE A 51 12.31 -1.79 -0.70
CA PHE A 51 10.93 -1.74 -1.20
C PHE A 51 10.36 -0.32 -1.07
N TYR A 52 10.48 0.28 0.12
CA TYR A 52 9.99 1.64 0.36
C TYR A 52 10.75 2.69 -0.46
N LYS A 53 12.07 2.50 -0.63
CA LYS A 53 12.90 3.38 -1.47
C LYS A 53 12.46 3.34 -2.92
N GLU A 54 12.25 2.14 -3.48
CA GLU A 54 11.78 1.98 -4.86
C GLU A 54 10.39 2.60 -5.07
N GLY A 55 9.49 2.49 -4.09
CA GLY A 55 8.22 3.18 -4.12
C GLY A 55 8.38 4.70 -4.23
N ILE A 56 9.27 5.28 -3.43
CA ILE A 56 9.54 6.73 -3.44
C ILE A 56 10.27 7.14 -4.73
N ASP A 57 11.27 6.39 -5.19
CA ASP A 57 12.04 6.68 -6.40
C ASP A 57 11.19 6.60 -7.67
N LYS A 58 10.11 5.81 -7.66
CA LYS A 58 9.11 5.76 -8.74
C LYS A 58 8.24 7.01 -8.84
N LEU A 59 8.40 7.98 -7.94
CA LEU A 59 7.80 9.30 -8.12
C LEU A 59 8.33 9.94 -9.39
N PRO A 60 7.48 10.28 -10.37
CA PRO A 60 7.91 11.17 -11.44
C PRO A 60 8.36 12.47 -10.78
N GLY A 61 9.61 12.87 -11.05
CA GLY A 61 10.17 14.12 -10.56
C GLY A 61 9.24 15.26 -10.91
N ARG A 62 8.75 15.96 -9.89
CA ARG A 62 8.00 17.21 -10.08
C ARG A 62 8.92 18.31 -10.60
#